data_AF-A0A4Y7K6Q1-F1
#
_entry.id   AF-A0A4Y7K6Q1-F1
#
_cell.length_a   1.000
_cell.length_b   1.000
_cell.length_c   1.000
_cell.angle_alpha   90.00
_cell.angle_beta   90.00
_cell.angle_gamma   90.00
#
_symmetry.space_group_name_H-M   'P 1'
#
loop_
_entity.id
_entity.type
_entity.pdbx_description
1 polymer ?
#
loop_
_entity_poly.entity_id
_entity_poly.type
_entity_poly.pdbx_seq_one_letter_code
_entity_poly.pdbx_strand_id
1 'polypeptide(L)'
;MGTSTPSIASSCSFKTLKLLHSTSSSSSLGFRVGFLSSSSKTLKFLLIRVSNNNVSFPIGSSLLASRMMVSVPDTKRLTALDFETSVFYKEKVTLAGNDEYVVRGGRHLFHLLPEAFKGIKQIGVLGWGSQACAQAQNLRDSLAEARSNIVVKIGLRKGSRSFAKARAVGFTEETGTLGDIYETVAESDLGLLLLSDSAQADNYEKICSHMKPNSILGLSHGFLLGHLQSLGLDFPESVSVIAVCPKGLGPSVRRLYVQGKEIDGPGVNASFAVHQDVDGRATDVALAWSVALGSPLTFSTTLEQEYKRDTFGKHG
;
A
#
# COMPACT_ATOMS: atom_id res chain seq x y z
N MET A 1 -18.76 46.90 33.90
CA MET A 1 -18.59 48.27 33.34
C MET A 1 -17.10 48.58 33.41
N GLY A 2 -16.50 48.78 32.24
CA GLY A 2 -15.06 48.83 32.07
C GLY A 2 -14.44 50.15 32.48
N THR A 3 -13.17 50.06 32.87
CA THR A 3 -12.27 51.20 33.02
C THR A 3 -10.95 50.90 32.30
N SER A 4 -10.58 51.84 31.43
CA SER A 4 -9.22 52.29 31.10
C SER A 4 -8.23 51.28 30.48
N THR A 5 -7.97 51.53 29.19
CA THR A 5 -6.68 51.33 28.52
C THR A 5 -5.52 51.95 29.30
N PRO A 6 -4.30 51.43 29.11
CA PRO A 6 -3.27 52.31 28.57
C PRO A 6 -2.37 51.67 27.51
N SER A 7 -1.90 52.55 26.62
CA SER A 7 -0.83 52.39 25.65
C SER A 7 0.55 52.33 26.32
N ILE A 8 1.43 51.43 25.90
CA ILE A 8 2.89 51.60 26.02
C ILE A 8 3.57 51.04 24.76
N ALA A 9 4.34 51.90 24.10
CA ALA A 9 5.28 51.60 23.04
C ALA A 9 6.70 51.44 23.64
N SER A 10 7.49 50.50 23.12
CA SER A 10 8.98 50.42 23.07
C SER A 10 9.38 48.94 23.02
N SER A 11 10.40 48.46 22.34
CA SER A 11 11.41 49.03 21.45
C SER A 11 12.07 47.83 20.76
N CYS A 12 12.25 47.91 19.44
CA CYS A 12 12.96 46.92 18.64
C CYS A 12 14.47 47.02 18.95
N SER A 13 15.12 45.94 19.38
CA SER A 13 16.57 45.88 19.55
C SER A 13 17.17 44.85 18.61
N PHE A 14 17.67 45.34 17.48
CA PHE A 14 18.61 44.63 16.62
C PHE A 14 19.93 44.42 17.36
N LYS A 15 20.42 43.17 17.43
CA LYS A 15 21.82 42.88 17.76
C LYS A 15 22.53 42.42 16.49
N THR A 16 23.33 43.33 15.95
CA THR A 16 24.40 43.12 14.98
C THR A 16 25.50 42.28 15.61
N LEU A 17 25.89 41.16 14.99
CA LEU A 17 27.19 40.53 15.28
C LEU A 17 28.10 40.70 14.06
N LYS A 18 29.26 41.33 14.33
CA LYS A 18 30.29 41.70 13.37
C LYS A 18 31.09 40.49 12.88
N LEU A 19 31.42 40.55 11.59
CA LEU A 19 32.56 39.89 10.94
C LEU A 19 33.86 40.12 11.73
N LEU A 20 34.63 39.05 11.94
CA LEU A 20 36.07 39.12 12.17
C LEU A 20 36.76 38.16 11.18
N HIS A 21 37.62 38.75 10.37
CA HIS A 21 38.57 38.08 9.48
C HIS A 21 39.93 38.02 10.19
N SER A 22 40.56 36.85 10.23
CA SER A 22 42.02 36.72 10.31
C SER A 22 42.47 35.41 9.65
N THR A 23 43.10 35.57 8.48
CA THR A 23 44.04 34.68 7.78
C THR A 23 45.26 34.38 8.67
N SER A 24 46.09 33.32 8.57
CA SER A 24 46.36 32.23 7.61
C SER A 24 47.49 31.34 8.18
N SER A 25 47.49 30.02 7.89
CA SER A 25 48.64 29.14 7.51
C SER A 25 48.29 27.67 7.79
N SER A 26 47.81 26.90 6.80
CA SER A 26 48.56 26.04 5.86
C SER A 26 48.90 24.63 6.39
N SER A 27 48.06 23.65 6.05
CA SER A 27 48.48 22.30 5.66
C SER A 27 47.47 21.74 4.65
N SER A 28 47.94 21.58 3.41
CA SER A 28 47.14 21.23 2.23
C SER A 28 47.24 19.73 1.91
N LEU A 29 46.10 19.07 1.73
CA LEU A 29 45.99 17.92 0.83
C LEU A 29 44.84 18.19 -0.16
N GLY A 30 45.22 18.69 -1.34
CA GLY A 30 44.31 18.88 -2.46
C GLY A 30 44.23 17.61 -3.31
N PHE A 31 43.02 17.17 -3.63
CA PHE A 31 42.79 16.23 -4.72
C PHE A 31 42.60 17.03 -6.01
N ARG A 32 43.64 17.02 -6.87
CA ARG A 32 43.60 17.52 -8.24
C ARG A 32 43.09 16.42 -9.16
N VAL A 33 42.14 16.78 -10.01
CA VAL A 33 41.79 16.07 -11.24
C VAL A 33 42.94 16.24 -12.22
N GLY A 34 43.41 15.13 -12.80
CA GLY A 34 44.45 15.09 -13.83
C GLY A 34 44.38 13.80 -14.62
N PHE A 35 44.01 13.92 -15.89
CA PHE A 35 44.06 12.89 -16.93
C PHE A 35 45.50 12.50 -17.28
N LEU A 36 45.73 11.19 -17.52
CA LEU A 36 46.70 10.59 -18.47
C LEU A 36 46.37 9.08 -18.52
N SER A 37 45.68 8.61 -19.57
CA SER A 37 46.29 7.97 -20.75
C SER A 37 47.28 6.85 -20.42
N SER A 38 46.83 5.60 -20.53
CA SER A 38 47.69 4.52 -21.05
C SER A 38 46.85 3.43 -21.70
N SER A 39 47.23 3.16 -22.94
CA SER A 39 46.67 2.19 -23.87
C SER A 39 46.98 0.76 -23.42
N SER A 40 46.02 -0.16 -23.53
CA SER A 40 46.37 -1.58 -23.75
C SER A 40 45.42 -2.23 -24.74
N LYS A 41 46.03 -2.88 -25.73
CA LYS A 41 45.46 -3.43 -26.94
C LYS A 41 44.94 -4.85 -26.67
N THR A 42 43.74 -5.11 -27.19
CA THR A 42 43.31 -6.28 -27.95
C THR A 42 43.91 -7.65 -27.61
N LEU A 43 43.04 -8.64 -27.33
CA LEU A 43 43.10 -10.07 -27.73
C LEU A 43 42.03 -10.81 -26.87
N LYS A 44 41.30 -11.84 -27.29
CA LYS A 44 41.01 -12.50 -28.57
C LYS A 44 39.86 -13.47 -28.26
N PHE A 45 38.98 -13.66 -29.23
CA PHE A 45 37.94 -14.69 -29.23
C PHE A 45 38.51 -16.07 -28.88
N LEU A 46 37.87 -16.77 -27.93
CA LEU A 46 38.15 -18.17 -27.64
C LEU A 46 37.40 -19.04 -28.66
N LEU A 47 38.07 -19.34 -29.78
CA LEU A 47 37.68 -20.37 -30.73
C LEU A 47 38.10 -21.73 -30.17
N ILE A 48 37.12 -22.58 -29.88
CA ILE A 48 37.36 -24.00 -29.54
C ILE A 48 37.79 -24.72 -30.82
N ARG A 49 38.99 -25.30 -30.78
CA ARG A 49 39.53 -26.22 -31.79
C ARG A 49 38.73 -27.52 -31.78
N VAL A 50 38.06 -27.82 -32.90
CA VAL A 50 37.64 -29.19 -33.23
C VAL A 50 38.83 -29.89 -33.88
N SER A 51 39.22 -31.02 -33.30
CA SER A 51 40.29 -31.87 -33.83
C SER A 51 39.75 -32.74 -34.96
N ASN A 52 40.37 -32.64 -36.14
CA ASN A 52 40.16 -33.55 -37.26
C ASN A 52 40.81 -34.90 -36.92
N ASN A 53 40.01 -35.95 -36.77
CA ASN A 53 40.46 -37.33 -36.94
C ASN A 53 39.70 -37.94 -38.11
N ASN A 54 40.44 -38.22 -39.19
CA ASN A 54 40.00 -39.01 -40.32
C ASN A 54 39.76 -40.45 -39.89
N VAL A 55 38.50 -40.89 -39.92
CA VAL A 55 38.15 -42.31 -40.03
C VAL A 55 37.04 -42.42 -41.07
N SER A 56 37.39 -42.98 -42.22
CA SER A 56 36.50 -43.40 -43.31
C SER A 56 35.73 -44.66 -42.92
N PHE A 57 34.41 -44.75 -43.19
CA PHE A 57 33.62 -45.96 -43.55
C PHE A 57 32.14 -45.57 -43.82
N PRO A 58 31.30 -46.42 -44.47
CA PRO A 58 30.64 -46.06 -45.73
C PRO A 58 29.19 -45.55 -45.62
N ILE A 59 28.75 -45.07 -46.78
CA ILE A 59 27.45 -44.56 -47.20
C ILE A 59 26.29 -45.50 -46.83
N GLY A 60 25.21 -44.92 -46.28
CA GLY A 60 23.85 -45.44 -46.43
C GLY A 60 23.05 -45.59 -45.13
N SER A 61 22.33 -44.54 -44.72
CA SER A 61 20.96 -44.64 -44.16
C SER A 61 20.47 -43.24 -43.72
N SER A 62 19.27 -42.90 -44.18
CA SER A 62 18.54 -41.68 -43.84
C SER A 62 18.20 -41.63 -42.35
N LEU A 63 18.67 -40.60 -41.65
CA LEU A 63 18.16 -40.27 -40.31
C LEU A 63 17.40 -38.94 -40.37
N LEU A 64 16.09 -39.07 -40.22
CA LEU A 64 15.14 -37.99 -39.97
C LEU A 64 15.63 -37.18 -38.76
N ALA A 65 15.97 -35.92 -38.98
CA ALA A 65 16.22 -34.97 -37.92
C ALA A 65 14.87 -34.59 -37.27
N SER A 66 14.48 -35.34 -36.25
CA SER A 66 13.38 -34.97 -35.36
C SER A 66 13.77 -33.67 -34.65
N ARG A 67 13.22 -32.53 -35.10
CA ARG A 67 13.21 -31.29 -34.32
C ARG A 67 12.50 -31.58 -33.01
N MET A 68 13.24 -31.71 -31.91
CA MET A 68 12.68 -31.65 -30.57
C MET A 68 12.10 -30.25 -30.37
N MET A 69 10.80 -30.10 -30.64
CA MET A 69 10.04 -28.97 -30.15
C MET A 69 9.94 -29.14 -28.64
N VAL A 70 10.66 -28.32 -27.89
CA VAL A 70 10.40 -28.15 -26.47
C VAL A 70 8.97 -27.65 -26.37
N SER A 71 8.05 -28.52 -25.96
CA SER A 71 6.67 -28.11 -25.71
C SER A 71 6.72 -27.09 -24.57
N VAL A 72 6.40 -25.83 -24.89
CA VAL A 72 6.05 -24.87 -23.87
C VAL A 72 4.89 -25.49 -23.10
N PRO A 73 5.00 -25.70 -21.77
CA PRO A 73 3.91 -26.27 -21.01
C PRO A 73 2.68 -25.40 -21.23
N ASP A 74 1.55 -26.04 -21.48
CA ASP A 74 0.25 -25.39 -21.64
C ASP A 74 -0.04 -24.61 -20.35
N THR A 75 0.28 -23.31 -20.35
CA THR A 75 0.07 -22.43 -19.21
C THR A 75 -1.43 -22.40 -18.97
N LYS A 76 -1.86 -23.14 -17.94
CA LYS A 76 -3.23 -23.14 -17.43
C LYS A 76 -3.71 -21.69 -17.41
N ARG A 77 -4.60 -21.33 -18.34
CA ARG A 77 -5.09 -19.96 -18.49
C ARG A 77 -5.64 -19.54 -17.14
N LEU A 78 -4.99 -18.59 -16.48
CA LEU A 78 -5.45 -18.09 -15.19
C LEU A 78 -6.83 -17.49 -15.46
N THR A 79 -7.86 -18.08 -14.86
CA THR A 79 -9.20 -17.51 -14.89
C THR A 79 -9.11 -16.16 -14.22
N ALA A 80 -9.28 -15.09 -15.01
CA ALA A 80 -9.31 -13.74 -14.51
C ALA A 80 -10.42 -13.61 -13.47
N LEU A 81 -10.08 -13.03 -12.32
CA LEU A 81 -11.04 -12.74 -11.27
C LEU A 81 -11.89 -11.55 -11.71
N ASP A 82 -13.18 -11.79 -11.92
CA ASP A 82 -14.17 -10.74 -12.18
C ASP A 82 -14.85 -10.31 -10.87
N PHE A 83 -15.38 -9.09 -10.86
CA PHE A 83 -16.10 -8.52 -9.72
C PHE A 83 -17.21 -7.59 -10.21
N GLU A 84 -18.27 -7.45 -9.42
CA GLU A 84 -19.37 -6.55 -9.72
C GLU A 84 -19.31 -5.32 -8.81
N THR A 85 -19.46 -4.14 -9.42
CA THR A 85 -19.49 -2.85 -8.72
C THR A 85 -20.68 -2.06 -9.25
N SER A 86 -21.43 -1.45 -8.32
CA SER A 86 -22.58 -0.61 -8.68
C SER A 86 -22.23 0.87 -8.76
N VAL A 87 -21.06 1.25 -8.22
CA VAL A 87 -20.67 2.66 -8.05
C VAL A 87 -19.52 3.07 -8.98
N PHE A 88 -18.54 2.19 -9.21
CA PHE A 88 -17.33 2.52 -9.95
C PHE A 88 -17.36 1.96 -11.38
N TYR A 89 -16.65 2.62 -12.30
CA TYR A 89 -16.49 2.11 -13.65
C TYR A 89 -15.46 0.97 -13.67
N LYS A 90 -15.92 -0.23 -14.03
CA LYS A 90 -15.07 -1.41 -14.28
C LYS A 90 -14.48 -1.34 -15.69
N GLU A 91 -13.16 -1.28 -15.79
CA GLU A 91 -12.41 -1.29 -17.05
C GLU A 91 -11.77 -2.66 -17.29
N LYS A 92 -11.80 -3.12 -18.54
CA LYS A 92 -11.09 -4.33 -18.95
C LYS A 92 -9.73 -3.98 -19.54
N VAL A 93 -8.67 -4.61 -19.07
CA VAL A 93 -7.29 -4.46 -19.55
C VAL A 93 -6.77 -5.82 -20.01
N THR A 94 -6.18 -5.89 -21.21
CA THR A 94 -5.58 -7.12 -21.71
C THR A 94 -4.07 -7.12 -21.49
N LEU A 95 -3.58 -8.03 -20.64
CA LEU A 95 -2.15 -8.22 -20.34
C LEU A 95 -1.67 -9.55 -20.90
N ALA A 96 -0.78 -9.50 -21.90
CA ALA A 96 -0.21 -10.68 -22.56
C ALA A 96 -1.27 -11.71 -23.01
N GLY A 97 -2.44 -11.24 -23.48
CA GLY A 97 -3.55 -12.07 -23.94
C GLY A 97 -4.50 -12.57 -22.85
N ASN A 98 -4.30 -12.15 -21.59
CA ASN A 98 -5.25 -12.40 -20.49
C ASN A 98 -6.01 -11.11 -20.19
N ASP A 99 -7.33 -11.17 -20.20
CA ASP A 99 -8.17 -10.05 -19.82
C ASP A 99 -8.23 -9.97 -18.28
N GLU A 100 -8.02 -8.79 -17.72
CA GLU A 100 -8.15 -8.48 -16.30
C GLU A 100 -9.09 -7.29 -16.12
N TYR A 101 -9.79 -7.22 -14.99
CA TYR A 101 -10.67 -6.11 -14.65
C TYR A 101 -10.04 -5.22 -13.59
N VAL A 102 -10.13 -3.90 -13.81
CA VAL A 102 -9.54 -2.88 -12.96
C VAL A 102 -10.49 -1.71 -12.74
N VAL A 103 -10.25 -0.96 -11.68
CA VAL A 103 -10.84 0.37 -11.48
C VAL A 103 -9.71 1.39 -11.49
N ARG A 104 -9.82 2.41 -12.34
CA ARG A 104 -8.92 3.56 -12.30
C ARG A 104 -9.37 4.51 -11.20
N GLY A 105 -8.42 4.96 -10.38
CA GLY A 105 -8.70 5.95 -9.36
C GLY A 105 -8.52 7.38 -9.86
N GLY A 106 -8.68 8.32 -8.94
CA GLY A 106 -8.50 9.75 -9.18
C GLY A 106 -9.39 10.56 -8.26
N ARG A 107 -8.98 11.80 -7.94
CA ARG A 107 -9.74 12.69 -7.04
C ARG A 107 -11.12 13.04 -7.59
N HIS A 108 -11.26 13.06 -8.92
CA HIS A 108 -12.54 13.25 -9.60
C HIS A 108 -13.60 12.22 -9.19
N LEU A 109 -13.22 11.07 -8.62
CA LEU A 109 -14.14 10.04 -8.13
C LEU A 109 -14.56 10.21 -6.66
N PHE A 110 -14.02 11.19 -5.93
CA PHE A 110 -14.31 11.31 -4.50
C PHE A 110 -15.79 11.60 -4.19
N HIS A 111 -16.50 12.23 -5.12
CA HIS A 111 -17.95 12.46 -5.01
C HIS A 111 -18.77 11.15 -4.96
N LEU A 112 -18.19 10.02 -5.37
CA LEU A 112 -18.83 8.69 -5.31
C LEU A 112 -18.64 7.98 -3.96
N LEU A 113 -17.68 8.43 -3.14
CA LEU A 113 -17.36 7.79 -1.86
C LEU A 113 -18.55 7.70 -0.89
N PRO A 114 -19.45 8.70 -0.77
CA PRO A 114 -20.61 8.57 0.10
C PRO A 114 -21.57 7.44 -0.30
N GLU A 115 -21.79 7.20 -1.60
CA GLU A 115 -22.63 6.09 -2.05
C GLU A 115 -21.91 4.75 -1.90
N ALA A 116 -20.62 4.68 -2.22
CA ALA A 116 -19.87 3.43 -2.09
C ALA A 116 -19.64 3.02 -0.62
N PHE A 117 -19.59 3.97 0.32
CA PHE A 117 -19.55 3.72 1.75
C PHE A 117 -20.94 3.72 2.42
N LYS A 118 -22.01 3.50 1.67
CA LYS A 118 -23.36 3.44 2.22
C LYS A 118 -23.45 2.42 3.36
N GLY A 119 -24.04 2.86 4.47
CA GLY A 119 -24.13 2.08 5.70
C GLY A 119 -22.92 2.20 6.63
N ILE A 120 -21.82 2.82 6.19
CA ILE A 120 -20.66 3.12 7.04
C ILE A 120 -20.82 4.52 7.63
N LYS A 121 -20.77 4.63 8.96
CA LYS A 121 -20.73 5.90 9.70
C LYS A 121 -19.35 6.13 10.32
N GLN A 122 -18.67 5.06 10.72
CA GLN A 122 -17.33 5.14 11.27
C GLN A 122 -16.40 4.08 10.65
N ILE A 123 -15.21 4.54 10.26
CA ILE A 123 -14.07 3.72 9.84
C ILE A 123 -13.04 3.71 10.98
N GLY A 124 -12.85 2.54 11.59
CA GLY A 124 -11.90 2.33 12.66
C GLY A 124 -10.55 1.89 12.12
N VAL A 125 -9.51 2.73 12.22
CA VAL A 125 -8.15 2.38 11.82
C VAL A 125 -7.39 1.85 13.03
N LEU A 126 -7.11 0.55 13.05
CA LEU A 126 -6.55 -0.15 14.21
C LEU A 126 -5.04 -0.22 14.12
N GLY A 127 -4.35 0.49 15.02
CA GLY A 127 -2.90 0.61 15.02
C GLY A 127 -2.39 1.94 14.48
N TRP A 128 -1.07 2.14 14.59
CA TRP A 128 -0.39 3.35 14.11
C TRP A 128 1.00 3.03 13.55
N GLY A 129 1.06 1.97 12.75
CA GLY A 129 2.24 1.61 11.96
C GLY A 129 2.38 2.46 10.70
N SER A 130 3.25 2.00 9.80
CA SER A 130 3.53 2.62 8.51
C SER A 130 2.27 2.81 7.65
N GLN A 131 1.49 1.74 7.45
CA GLN A 131 0.25 1.78 6.67
C GLN A 131 -0.85 2.56 7.39
N ALA A 132 -1.10 2.29 8.67
CA ALA A 132 -2.17 2.95 9.43
C ALA A 132 -2.07 4.48 9.42
N CYS A 133 -0.86 5.02 9.65
CA CYS A 133 -0.63 6.46 9.63
C CYS A 133 -0.96 7.09 8.26
N ALA A 134 -0.55 6.44 7.17
CA ALA A 134 -0.79 6.93 5.81
C ALA A 134 -2.27 6.82 5.42
N GLN A 135 -2.85 5.64 5.63
CA GLN A 135 -4.22 5.35 5.24
C GLN A 135 -5.24 6.18 6.00
N ALA A 136 -5.06 6.33 7.33
CA ALA A 136 -5.95 7.18 8.13
C ALA A 136 -6.01 8.63 7.62
N GLN A 137 -4.84 9.21 7.32
CA GLN A 137 -4.77 10.58 6.82
C GLN A 137 -5.34 10.71 5.41
N ASN A 138 -5.08 9.75 4.52
CA ASN A 138 -5.63 9.77 3.16
C ASN A 138 -7.15 9.61 3.18
N LEU A 139 -7.69 8.67 3.97
CA LEU A 139 -9.13 8.49 4.16
C LEU A 139 -9.78 9.77 4.69
N ARG A 140 -9.22 10.37 5.75
CA ARG A 140 -9.74 11.62 6.31
C ARG A 140 -9.76 12.74 5.27
N ASP A 141 -8.66 12.93 4.54
CA ASP A 141 -8.55 13.98 3.53
C ASP A 141 -9.57 13.76 2.39
N SER A 142 -9.69 12.53 1.87
CA SER A 142 -10.61 12.18 0.78
C SER A 142 -12.08 12.30 1.18
N LEU A 143 -12.43 11.87 2.40
CA LEU A 143 -13.79 12.00 2.94
C LEU A 143 -14.18 13.46 3.18
N ALA A 144 -13.24 14.29 3.65
CA ALA A 144 -13.46 15.73 3.79
C ALA A 144 -13.70 16.40 2.43
N GLU A 145 -12.92 16.04 1.40
CA GLU A 145 -13.09 16.54 0.03
C GLU A 145 -14.42 16.08 -0.58
N ALA A 146 -14.83 14.85 -0.30
CA ALA A 146 -16.14 14.29 -0.67
C ALA A 146 -17.32 14.88 0.13
N ARG A 147 -17.05 15.73 1.13
CA ARG A 147 -18.05 16.26 2.09
C ARG A 147 -18.85 15.17 2.79
N SER A 148 -18.21 14.03 3.04
CA SER A 148 -18.79 12.91 3.77
C SER A 148 -18.77 13.19 5.28
N ASN A 149 -19.78 12.67 5.99
CA ASN A 149 -19.88 12.73 7.45
C ASN A 149 -19.28 11.50 8.14
N ILE A 150 -18.61 10.61 7.40
CA ILE A 150 -17.97 9.42 7.94
C ILE A 150 -16.78 9.82 8.82
N VAL A 151 -16.74 9.27 10.04
CA VAL A 151 -15.65 9.52 10.99
C VAL A 151 -14.54 8.49 10.78
N VAL A 152 -13.30 8.98 10.63
CA VAL A 152 -12.10 8.13 10.69
C VAL A 152 -11.55 8.18 12.11
N LYS A 153 -11.67 7.07 12.84
CA LYS A 153 -11.24 6.97 14.25
C LYS A 153 -10.07 6.01 14.39
N ILE A 154 -9.04 6.42 15.12
CA ILE A 154 -7.84 5.61 15.35
C ILE A 154 -8.00 4.82 16.66
N GLY A 155 -7.84 3.50 16.58
CA GLY A 155 -7.86 2.61 17.73
C GLY A 155 -6.46 2.17 18.13
N LEU A 156 -5.99 2.55 19.33
CA LEU A 156 -4.69 2.15 19.85
C LEU A 156 -4.83 1.45 21.20
N ARG A 157 -3.97 0.46 21.47
CA ARG A 157 -3.87 -0.16 22.79
C ARG A 157 -3.55 0.88 23.86
N LYS A 158 -4.13 0.76 25.06
CA LYS A 158 -3.79 1.59 26.23
C LYS A 158 -2.28 1.65 26.45
N GLY A 159 -1.77 2.85 26.74
CA GLY A 159 -0.33 3.09 26.93
C GLY A 159 0.51 3.06 25.64
N SER A 160 -0.10 3.02 24.46
CA SER A 160 0.64 3.10 23.19
C SER A 160 1.46 4.39 23.08
N ARG A 161 2.75 4.26 22.78
CA ARG A 161 3.61 5.42 22.47
C ARG A 161 3.14 6.22 21.24
N SER A 162 2.26 5.64 20.43
CA SER A 162 1.77 6.26 19.21
C SER A 162 0.62 7.24 19.41
N PHE A 163 0.02 7.34 20.60
CA PHE A 163 -1.02 8.35 20.89
C PHE A 163 -0.51 9.77 20.54
N ALA A 164 0.69 10.13 21.00
CA ALA A 164 1.28 11.43 20.70
C ALA A 164 1.48 11.67 19.19
N LYS A 165 1.82 10.62 18.43
CA LYS A 165 2.00 10.72 16.97
C LYS A 165 0.68 10.89 16.23
N ALA A 166 -0.38 10.24 16.69
CA ALA A 166 -1.73 10.41 16.14
C ALA A 166 -2.26 11.82 16.40
N ARG A 167 -2.09 12.32 17.64
CA ARG A 167 -2.44 13.71 18.01
C ARG A 167 -1.69 14.75 17.19
N ALA A 168 -0.39 14.53 16.94
CA ALA A 168 0.43 15.44 16.15
C ALA A 168 -0.07 15.66 14.72
N VAL A 169 -0.86 14.72 14.16
CA VAL A 169 -1.45 14.85 12.83
C VAL A 169 -2.97 15.09 12.88
N GLY A 170 -3.52 15.42 14.05
CA GLY A 170 -4.90 15.87 14.23
C GLY A 170 -5.92 14.80 14.61
N PHE A 171 -5.51 13.57 14.92
CA PHE A 171 -6.41 12.57 15.50
C PHE A 171 -6.38 12.70 17.02
N THR A 172 -7.49 13.08 17.65
CA THR A 172 -7.53 13.42 19.08
C THR A 172 -8.77 12.85 19.75
N GLU A 173 -8.65 12.59 21.04
CA GLU A 173 -9.74 12.10 21.88
C GLU A 173 -10.90 13.11 21.94
N GLU A 174 -10.59 14.41 21.98
CA GLU A 174 -11.59 15.49 22.08
C GLU A 174 -12.48 15.56 20.84
N THR A 175 -11.91 15.28 19.67
CA THR A 175 -12.66 15.20 18.40
C THR A 175 -13.34 13.85 18.18
N GLY A 176 -13.17 12.88 19.09
CA GLY A 176 -13.68 11.53 18.93
C GLY A 176 -12.96 10.70 17.85
N THR A 177 -11.79 11.15 17.38
CA THR A 177 -11.04 10.51 16.27
C THR A 177 -9.83 9.69 16.73
N LEU A 178 -9.62 9.54 18.04
CA LEU A 178 -8.60 8.69 18.65
C LEU A 178 -9.16 8.06 19.93
N GLY A 179 -8.89 6.77 20.15
CA GLY A 179 -9.39 6.05 21.33
C GLY A 179 -8.73 4.69 21.56
N ASP A 180 -9.31 3.91 22.48
CA ASP A 180 -8.91 2.53 22.71
C ASP A 180 -9.22 1.65 21.49
N ILE A 181 -8.38 0.66 21.25
CA ILE A 181 -8.54 -0.25 20.12
C ILE A 181 -9.86 -1.01 20.14
N TYR A 182 -10.29 -1.55 21.28
CA TYR A 182 -11.49 -2.38 21.35
C TYR A 182 -12.77 -1.54 21.31
N GLU A 183 -12.76 -0.37 21.93
CA GLU A 183 -13.84 0.62 21.80
C GLU A 183 -14.00 1.06 20.34
N THR A 184 -12.88 1.36 19.67
CA THR A 184 -12.90 1.76 18.26
C THR A 184 -13.44 0.65 17.38
N VAL A 185 -13.06 -0.61 17.59
CA VAL A 185 -13.61 -1.77 16.85
C VAL A 185 -15.12 -1.88 17.07
N ALA A 186 -15.58 -1.79 18.32
CA ALA A 186 -16.99 -1.96 18.67
C ALA A 186 -17.90 -0.87 18.10
N GLU A 187 -17.37 0.33 17.89
CA GLU A 187 -18.12 1.45 17.33
C GLU A 187 -18.05 1.55 15.80
N SER A 188 -17.14 0.82 15.16
CA SER A 188 -16.89 0.95 13.72
C SER A 188 -17.77 0.03 12.88
N ASP A 189 -18.16 0.51 11.70
CA ASP A 189 -18.88 -0.30 10.70
C ASP A 189 -17.91 -0.91 9.68
N LEU A 190 -16.74 -0.26 9.50
CA LEU A 190 -15.58 -0.77 8.79
C LEU A 190 -14.34 -0.69 9.71
N GLY A 191 -13.81 -1.83 10.13
CA GLY A 191 -12.59 -1.93 10.93
C GLY A 191 -11.38 -2.28 10.08
N LEU A 192 -10.44 -1.35 9.90
CA LEU A 192 -9.18 -1.57 9.18
C LEU A 192 -8.10 -2.10 10.15
N LEU A 193 -7.82 -3.39 10.07
CA LEU A 193 -6.86 -4.07 10.93
C LEU A 193 -5.43 -3.86 10.39
N LEU A 194 -4.78 -2.80 10.85
CA LEU A 194 -3.45 -2.37 10.42
C LEU A 194 -2.40 -2.51 11.53
N LEU A 195 -2.55 -3.55 12.35
CA LEU A 195 -1.57 -4.03 13.32
C LEU A 195 -0.45 -4.81 12.60
N SER A 196 0.65 -5.09 13.31
CA SER A 196 1.66 -6.03 12.80
C SER A 196 1.06 -7.43 12.64
N ASP A 197 1.53 -8.18 11.65
CA ASP A 197 1.09 -9.55 11.37
C ASP A 197 1.07 -10.43 12.64
N SER A 198 2.13 -10.37 13.46
CA SER A 198 2.19 -11.08 14.74
C SER A 198 1.08 -10.65 15.72
N ALA A 199 0.80 -9.35 15.80
CA ALA A 199 -0.24 -8.83 16.69
C ALA A 199 -1.64 -9.18 16.18
N GLN A 200 -1.82 -9.34 14.87
CA GLN A 200 -3.07 -9.86 14.31
C GLN A 200 -3.28 -11.32 14.75
N ALA A 201 -2.26 -12.17 14.59
CA ALA A 201 -2.31 -13.57 15.04
C ALA A 201 -2.65 -13.69 16.54
N ASP A 202 -2.02 -12.87 17.39
CA ASP A 202 -2.23 -12.94 18.85
C ASP A 202 -3.58 -12.37 19.32
N ASN A 203 -4.24 -11.52 18.52
CA ASN A 203 -5.39 -10.74 18.99
C ASN A 203 -6.66 -10.88 18.15
N TYR A 204 -6.64 -11.64 17.04
CA TYR A 204 -7.77 -11.69 16.12
C TYR A 204 -9.08 -12.08 16.82
N GLU A 205 -9.06 -13.08 17.72
CA GLU A 205 -10.27 -13.53 18.43
C GLU A 205 -10.92 -12.40 19.21
N LYS A 206 -10.09 -11.65 19.94
CA LYS A 206 -10.55 -10.53 20.76
C LYS A 206 -10.98 -9.34 19.90
N ILE A 207 -10.39 -9.14 18.73
CA ILE A 207 -10.84 -8.09 17.81
C ILE A 207 -12.20 -8.47 17.22
N CYS A 208 -12.32 -9.68 16.68
CA CYS A 208 -13.56 -10.22 16.14
C CYS A 208 -14.69 -10.24 17.17
N SER A 209 -14.41 -10.54 18.44
CA SER A 209 -15.43 -10.54 19.50
C SER A 209 -16.02 -9.16 19.81
N HIS A 210 -15.32 -8.08 19.44
CA HIS A 210 -15.80 -6.71 19.61
C HIS A 210 -16.44 -6.17 18.33
N MET A 211 -16.32 -6.85 17.19
CA MET A 211 -16.91 -6.36 15.95
C MET A 211 -18.44 -6.41 16.02
N LYS A 212 -19.08 -5.41 15.40
CA LYS A 212 -20.55 -5.45 15.25
C LYS A 212 -20.94 -6.56 14.29
N PRO A 213 -22.07 -7.25 14.52
CA PRO A 213 -22.67 -8.09 13.49
C PRO A 213 -22.91 -7.29 12.21
N ASN A 214 -22.66 -7.92 11.05
CA ASN A 214 -22.76 -7.34 9.71
C ASN A 214 -21.82 -6.14 9.46
N SER A 215 -20.79 -5.96 10.28
CA SER A 215 -19.70 -5.01 9.99
C SER A 215 -18.68 -5.62 9.03
N ILE A 216 -17.74 -4.78 8.59
CA ILE A 216 -16.73 -5.15 7.60
C ILE A 216 -15.34 -5.11 8.25
N LEU A 217 -14.59 -6.20 8.14
CA LEU A 217 -13.18 -6.30 8.47
C LEU A 217 -12.35 -6.01 7.22
N GLY A 218 -11.52 -4.96 7.27
CA GLY A 218 -10.59 -4.59 6.21
C GLY A 218 -9.15 -4.96 6.55
N LEU A 219 -8.48 -5.67 5.65
CA LEU A 219 -7.07 -6.05 5.76
C LEU A 219 -6.23 -5.36 4.68
N SER A 220 -4.96 -5.06 4.96
CA SER A 220 -4.00 -4.61 3.93
C SER A 220 -2.93 -5.64 3.57
N HIS A 221 -3.09 -6.86 4.07
CA HIS A 221 -2.25 -8.01 3.76
C HIS A 221 -3.01 -9.29 4.15
N GLY A 222 -2.88 -10.36 3.37
CA GLY A 222 -3.60 -11.63 3.61
C GLY A 222 -2.98 -12.56 4.66
N PHE A 223 -1.97 -12.11 5.43
CA PHE A 223 -1.30 -12.92 6.46
C PHE A 223 -2.28 -13.60 7.42
N LEU A 224 -3.28 -12.86 7.91
CA LEU A 224 -4.23 -13.38 8.89
C LEU A 224 -5.03 -14.57 8.35
N LEU A 225 -5.42 -14.55 7.06
CA LEU A 225 -6.07 -15.70 6.44
C LEU A 225 -5.15 -16.93 6.45
N GLY A 226 -3.90 -16.77 6.02
CA GLY A 226 -2.93 -17.88 6.02
C GLY A 226 -2.68 -18.44 7.42
N HIS A 227 -2.64 -17.56 8.44
CA HIS A 227 -2.55 -17.97 9.84
C HIS A 227 -3.77 -18.78 10.30
N LEU A 228 -4.99 -18.28 10.06
CA LEU A 228 -6.22 -18.98 10.43
C LEU A 228 -6.31 -20.35 9.75
N GLN A 229 -6.01 -20.42 8.45
CA GLN A 229 -5.96 -21.67 7.70
C GLN A 229 -4.95 -22.67 8.28
N SER A 230 -3.80 -22.20 8.77
CA SER A 230 -2.80 -23.07 9.42
C SER A 230 -3.30 -23.69 10.74
N LEU A 231 -4.29 -23.05 11.38
CA LEU A 231 -4.97 -23.55 12.58
C LEU A 231 -6.25 -24.35 12.26
N GLY A 232 -6.63 -24.46 10.99
CA GLY A 232 -7.91 -25.07 10.58
C GLY A 232 -9.13 -24.18 10.90
N LEU A 233 -8.93 -22.87 11.00
CA LEU A 233 -9.95 -21.85 11.29
C LEU A 233 -10.20 -20.94 10.08
N ASP A 234 -11.30 -20.19 10.12
CA ASP A 234 -11.61 -19.12 9.17
C ASP A 234 -12.22 -17.92 9.92
N PHE A 235 -12.47 -16.81 9.21
CA PHE A 235 -13.10 -15.62 9.75
C PHE A 235 -14.57 -15.87 10.17
N PRO A 236 -15.10 -15.12 11.15
CA PRO A 236 -16.48 -15.26 11.59
C PRO A 236 -17.48 -15.00 10.46
N GLU A 237 -18.51 -15.84 10.34
CA GLU A 237 -19.55 -15.72 9.29
C GLU A 237 -20.41 -14.45 9.41
N SER A 238 -20.41 -13.80 10.59
CA SER A 238 -21.22 -12.62 10.87
C SER A 238 -20.62 -11.31 10.37
N VAL A 239 -19.45 -11.33 9.73
CA VAL A 239 -18.77 -10.12 9.23
C VAL A 239 -18.34 -10.30 7.78
N SER A 240 -18.38 -9.23 6.99
CA SER A 240 -17.73 -9.22 5.68
C SER A 240 -16.22 -9.07 5.87
N VAL A 241 -15.44 -9.71 5.01
CA VAL A 241 -13.97 -9.64 5.05
C VAL A 241 -13.47 -9.20 3.68
N ILE A 242 -12.83 -8.04 3.66
CA ILE A 242 -12.26 -7.43 2.46
C ILE A 242 -10.78 -7.12 2.68
N ALA A 243 -10.07 -6.92 1.58
CA ALA A 243 -8.72 -6.38 1.63
C ALA A 243 -8.48 -5.33 0.57
N VAL A 244 -7.67 -4.34 0.93
CA VAL A 244 -7.05 -3.38 0.01
C VAL A 244 -5.59 -3.30 0.39
N CYS A 245 -4.74 -3.76 -0.53
CA CYS A 245 -3.30 -3.94 -0.30
C CYS A 245 -2.51 -3.01 -1.22
N PRO A 246 -2.14 -1.79 -0.76
CA PRO A 246 -1.26 -0.90 -1.51
C PRO A 246 0.08 -1.58 -1.82
N LYS A 247 0.50 -1.57 -3.08
CA LYS A 247 1.76 -2.16 -3.56
C LYS A 247 2.95 -1.23 -3.33
N GLY A 248 3.04 -0.71 -2.11
CA GLY A 248 4.07 0.22 -1.68
C GLY A 248 4.05 0.48 -0.18
N LEU A 249 5.15 1.02 0.31
CA LEU A 249 5.33 1.36 1.73
C LEU A 249 4.40 2.50 2.15
N GLY A 250 3.94 2.50 3.41
CA GLY A 250 3.07 3.54 3.97
C GLY A 250 3.54 4.98 3.72
N PRO A 251 4.80 5.36 3.97
CA PRO A 251 5.30 6.70 3.63
C PRO A 251 5.11 7.08 2.15
N SER A 252 5.28 6.13 1.23
CA SER A 252 5.04 6.36 -0.20
C SER A 252 3.57 6.56 -0.50
N VAL A 253 2.68 5.78 0.15
CA VAL A 253 1.22 5.94 0.04
C VAL A 253 0.80 7.35 0.44
N ARG A 254 1.30 7.89 1.56
CA ARG A 254 0.98 9.26 1.97
C ARG A 254 1.63 10.31 1.05
N ARG A 255 2.92 10.15 0.74
CA ARG A 255 3.67 11.13 -0.05
C ARG A 255 3.06 11.31 -1.45
N LEU A 256 2.81 10.21 -2.16
CA LEU A 256 2.26 10.25 -3.51
C LEU A 256 0.81 10.77 -3.50
N TYR A 257 0.01 10.41 -2.49
CA TYR A 257 -1.34 10.98 -2.32
C TYR A 257 -1.33 12.51 -2.17
N VAL A 258 -0.38 13.05 -1.39
CA VAL A 258 -0.23 14.50 -1.22
C VAL A 258 0.21 15.16 -2.52
N GLN A 259 1.17 14.57 -3.25
CA GLN A 259 1.54 15.05 -4.59
C GLN A 259 0.35 15.00 -5.58
N GLY A 260 -0.50 13.99 -5.43
CA GLY A 260 -1.75 13.84 -6.17
C GLY A 260 -2.80 14.91 -5.92
N LYS A 261 -2.56 15.88 -5.01
CA LYS A 261 -3.42 17.08 -4.83
C LYS A 261 -3.20 18.11 -5.94
N GLU A 262 -1.99 18.18 -6.47
CA GLU A 262 -1.59 19.19 -7.47
C GLU A 262 -1.53 18.61 -8.88
N ILE A 263 -1.19 17.33 -8.99
CA ILE A 263 -1.02 16.60 -10.25
C ILE A 263 -2.00 15.44 -10.26
N ASP A 264 -2.72 15.22 -11.36
CA ASP A 264 -3.58 14.04 -11.48
C ASP A 264 -2.73 12.79 -11.76
N GLY A 265 -3.01 11.70 -11.04
CA GLY A 265 -2.36 10.39 -11.26
C GLY A 265 -1.30 9.89 -10.26
N PRO A 266 -0.53 10.69 -9.50
CA PRO A 266 0.38 10.18 -8.49
C PRO A 266 -0.34 9.43 -7.36
N GLY A 267 0.08 8.20 -7.12
CA GLY A 267 -0.47 7.36 -6.06
C GLY A 267 0.20 6.00 -6.04
N VAL A 268 -0.21 5.13 -5.11
CA VAL A 268 0.27 3.74 -5.02
C VAL A 268 -0.86 2.83 -5.49
N ASN A 269 -0.61 2.04 -6.53
CA ASN A 269 -1.55 1.02 -7.00
C ASN A 269 -1.89 0.05 -5.86
N ALA A 270 -3.10 -0.47 -5.86
CA ALA A 270 -3.53 -1.45 -4.86
C ALA A 270 -4.14 -2.67 -5.54
N SER A 271 -4.02 -3.82 -4.89
CA SER A 271 -4.92 -4.93 -5.16
C SER A 271 -6.06 -4.90 -4.15
N PHE A 272 -7.22 -5.42 -4.51
CA PHE A 272 -8.30 -5.65 -3.55
C PHE A 272 -8.82 -7.08 -3.63
N ALA A 273 -9.40 -7.55 -2.52
CA ALA A 273 -10.04 -8.86 -2.43
C ALA A 273 -11.32 -8.75 -1.62
N VAL A 274 -12.30 -9.60 -1.97
CA VAL A 274 -13.49 -9.86 -1.16
C VAL A 274 -13.44 -11.35 -0.79
N HIS A 275 -13.23 -11.65 0.49
CA HIS A 275 -13.17 -13.02 1.01
C HIS A 275 -14.55 -13.48 1.47
N GLN A 276 -15.27 -12.61 2.16
CA GLN A 276 -16.64 -12.83 2.64
C GLN A 276 -17.47 -11.56 2.41
N ASP A 277 -18.70 -11.72 1.93
CA ASP A 277 -19.66 -10.63 1.74
C ASP A 277 -21.02 -11.03 2.30
N VAL A 278 -21.40 -10.43 3.44
CA VAL A 278 -22.61 -10.80 4.18
C VAL A 278 -23.87 -10.07 3.71
N ASP A 279 -23.72 -8.94 3.01
CA ASP A 279 -24.83 -8.04 2.67
C ASP A 279 -24.73 -7.40 1.28
N GLY A 280 -23.75 -7.79 0.47
CA GLY A 280 -23.57 -7.34 -0.91
C GLY A 280 -22.82 -6.01 -1.06
N ARG A 281 -22.36 -5.40 0.04
CA ARG A 281 -21.67 -4.09 0.01
C ARG A 281 -20.15 -4.22 -0.08
N ALA A 282 -19.59 -5.42 0.12
CA ALA A 282 -18.16 -5.61 0.33
C ALA A 282 -17.30 -5.07 -0.83
N THR A 283 -17.70 -5.34 -2.08
CA THR A 283 -16.94 -4.91 -3.26
C THR A 283 -16.87 -3.39 -3.38
N ASP A 284 -18.00 -2.69 -3.31
CA ASP A 284 -18.03 -1.24 -3.44
C ASP A 284 -17.31 -0.55 -2.26
N VAL A 285 -17.40 -1.10 -1.05
CA VAL A 285 -16.64 -0.60 0.12
C VAL A 285 -15.13 -0.79 -0.07
N ALA A 286 -14.68 -1.93 -0.60
CA ALA A 286 -13.27 -2.18 -0.88
C ALA A 286 -12.72 -1.23 -1.96
N LEU A 287 -13.47 -1.03 -3.04
CA LEU A 287 -13.11 -0.09 -4.10
C LEU A 287 -13.09 1.35 -3.58
N ALA A 288 -14.08 1.75 -2.78
CA ALA A 288 -14.12 3.08 -2.15
C ALA A 288 -12.91 3.33 -1.24
N TRP A 289 -12.54 2.33 -0.43
CA TRP A 289 -11.34 2.40 0.39
C TRP A 289 -10.11 2.59 -0.50
N SER A 290 -9.94 1.79 -1.55
CA SER A 290 -8.80 1.94 -2.47
C SER A 290 -8.74 3.29 -3.18
N VAL A 291 -9.88 3.80 -3.68
CA VAL A 291 -9.97 5.12 -4.31
C VAL A 291 -9.66 6.22 -3.29
N ALA A 292 -10.19 6.13 -2.08
CA ALA A 292 -9.94 7.11 -1.02
C ALA A 292 -8.48 7.11 -0.54
N LEU A 293 -7.74 6.00 -0.70
CA LEU A 293 -6.28 5.98 -0.50
C LEU A 293 -5.49 6.70 -1.61
N GLY A 294 -6.14 7.02 -2.73
CA GLY A 294 -5.54 7.61 -3.92
C GLY A 294 -4.82 6.60 -4.81
N SER A 295 -5.29 5.36 -4.87
CA SER A 295 -4.73 4.36 -5.78
C SER A 295 -5.01 4.75 -7.24
N PRO A 296 -3.99 4.90 -8.12
CA PRO A 296 -4.21 5.20 -9.52
C PRO A 296 -4.89 4.05 -10.26
N LEU A 297 -4.56 2.82 -9.86
CA LEU A 297 -5.13 1.60 -10.39
C LEU A 297 -5.39 0.60 -9.25
N THR A 298 -6.58 0.02 -9.28
CA THR A 298 -7.03 -1.01 -8.36
C THR A 298 -7.41 -2.27 -9.12
N PHE A 299 -6.79 -3.41 -8.81
CA PHE A 299 -6.99 -4.70 -9.50
C PHE A 299 -7.46 -5.79 -8.54
N SER A 300 -8.27 -6.73 -9.03
CA SER A 300 -8.82 -7.81 -8.21
C SER A 300 -7.78 -8.90 -7.91
N THR A 301 -7.87 -9.49 -6.72
CA THR A 301 -7.14 -10.69 -6.31
C THR A 301 -7.94 -11.43 -5.23
N THR A 302 -7.41 -12.54 -4.73
CA THR A 302 -7.93 -13.18 -3.50
C THR A 302 -6.95 -12.94 -2.36
N LEU A 303 -7.44 -12.97 -1.11
CA LEU A 303 -6.56 -12.92 0.07
C LEU A 303 -5.45 -13.98 -0.01
N GLU A 304 -5.80 -15.17 -0.51
CA GLU A 304 -4.85 -16.28 -0.67
C GLU A 304 -3.73 -15.98 -1.66
N GLN A 305 -4.09 -15.48 -2.85
CA GLN A 305 -3.10 -15.08 -3.85
C GLN A 305 -2.25 -13.90 -3.35
N GLU A 306 -2.85 -12.98 -2.62
CA GLU A 306 -2.18 -11.79 -2.10
C GLU A 306 -1.08 -12.16 -1.11
N TYR A 307 -1.39 -12.94 -0.07
CA TYR A 307 -0.38 -13.30 0.93
C TYR A 307 0.72 -14.21 0.35
N LYS A 308 0.36 -15.12 -0.57
CA LYS A 308 1.34 -16.00 -1.24
C LYS A 308 2.33 -15.17 -2.07
N ARG A 309 1.84 -14.21 -2.85
CA ARG A 309 2.68 -13.36 -3.70
C ARG A 309 3.48 -12.34 -2.90
N ASP A 310 2.89 -11.72 -1.89
CA ASP A 310 3.59 -10.73 -1.05
C ASP A 310 4.68 -11.39 -0.19
N THR A 311 4.37 -12.53 0.44
CA THR A 311 5.36 -13.28 1.23
C THR A 311 6.51 -13.76 0.35
N PHE A 312 6.22 -14.27 -0.85
CA PHE A 312 7.27 -14.67 -1.80
C PHE A 312 8.08 -13.46 -2.29
N GLY A 313 7.43 -12.36 -2.68
CA GLY A 313 8.08 -11.16 -3.20
C GLY A 313 8.95 -10.42 -2.19
N LYS A 314 8.71 -10.58 -0.87
CA LYS A 314 9.57 -10.04 0.19
C LYS A 314 10.86 -10.85 0.42
N HIS A 315 10.87 -12.12 0.01
CA HIS A 315 11.99 -13.04 0.26
C HIS A 315 12.74 -13.49 -1.02
N GLY A 316 12.24 -13.13 -2.20
CA GLY A 316 12.87 -13.39 -3.51
C GLY A 316 13.63 -12.19 -4.02
#